data_AF-A0AAD5T3J1-F1
#
_entry.id   AF-A0AAD5T3J1-F1
#
_cell.length_a   1.000
_cell.length_b   1.000
_cell.length_c   1.000
_cell.angle_alpha   90.00
_cell.angle_beta   90.00
_cell.angle_gamma   90.00
#
_symmetry.space_group_name_H-M   'P 1'
#
loop_
_entity.id
_entity.type
_entity.pdbx_description
1 polymer ?
#
loop_
_entity_poly.entity_id
_entity_poly.type
_entity_poly.pdbx_seq_one_letter_code
_entity_poly.pdbx_strand_id
1 'polypeptide(L)'
;MQKLLLQQLQQKKHHEQQKKEQEKQKEQKHQNKEAEKPVTCTSSHLQLLWDPTKPVNFSTSTNITSVLYYNTHSGTNANFAAVAKSLSFKLHSFDPRAIVPYGMSETAANRIIASGHVGYLCTAFDVIVIADTLPHARHFIQSIVDGNPCRAQIIVEMTNRFNWEVKDTELYHETIRVAVERRLVQFVANNRAEHAFLEDAIGLKFEPDVRQVIVRPLGISVDAYWPRQYGVQNINTFVARENFCGDAYKTLKNKYHLPIAIVPAATHYGGPKNLAKFKAFIDFPYQYSVMKFYENIAYGVPQYLPTPRFWEEVLDNKLHCAWWASPNVLKNLVKQRDKNRVSNPNNLQIIKNFPDWSAYMDLYDPLFEPYVYYFDSIDELLALVNQTPDQVDWKNVRTNGPLFYEKYREMILKEWEKLIFEG
;
A
#
# COMPACT_ATOMS: atom_id res chain seq x y z
N MET A 1 -48.90 37.96 11.11
CA MET A 1 -47.55 37.46 11.44
C MET A 1 -47.54 36.43 12.58
N GLN A 2 -48.08 36.71 13.77
CA GLN A 2 -48.05 35.76 14.91
C GLN A 2 -48.74 34.40 14.65
N LYS A 3 -49.86 34.36 13.92
CA LYS A 3 -50.54 33.08 13.55
C LYS A 3 -49.69 32.19 12.64
N LEU A 4 -48.91 32.79 11.72
CA LEU A 4 -48.07 32.05 10.77
C LEU A 4 -46.85 31.42 11.48
N LEU A 5 -46.25 32.15 12.43
CA LEU A 5 -45.14 31.66 13.24
C LEU A 5 -45.58 30.50 14.15
N LEU A 6 -46.78 30.59 14.73
CA LEU A 6 -47.34 29.51 15.57
C LEU A 6 -47.61 28.24 14.75
N GLN A 7 -48.09 28.38 13.52
CA GLN A 7 -48.35 27.26 12.63
C GLN A 7 -47.06 26.57 12.17
N GLN A 8 -45.99 27.33 11.90
CA GLN A 8 -44.66 26.79 11.58
C GLN A 8 -44.03 26.05 12.76
N LEU A 9 -44.19 26.56 13.99
CA LEU A 9 -43.70 25.90 15.20
C LEU A 9 -44.46 24.59 15.49
N GLN A 10 -45.76 24.54 15.23
CA GLN A 10 -46.57 23.33 15.36
C GLN A 10 -46.17 22.26 14.33
N GLN A 11 -45.92 22.66 13.07
CA GLN A 11 -45.42 21.75 12.03
C GLN A 11 -44.03 21.20 12.36
N LYS A 12 -43.12 22.02 12.88
CA LYS A 12 -41.78 21.57 13.27
C LYS A 12 -41.82 20.57 14.43
N LYS A 13 -42.66 20.82 15.45
CA LYS A 13 -42.87 19.87 16.56
C LYS A 13 -43.45 18.55 16.09
N HIS A 14 -44.42 18.58 15.17
CA HIS A 14 -45.00 17.36 14.62
C HIS A 14 -43.97 16.52 13.84
N HIS A 15 -43.09 17.17 13.06
CA HIS A 15 -42.05 16.49 12.30
C HIS A 15 -40.97 15.86 13.20
N GLU A 16 -40.55 16.55 14.26
CA GLU A 16 -39.61 15.99 15.25
C GLU A 16 -40.20 14.80 16.01
N GLN A 17 -41.52 14.82 16.29
CA GLN A 17 -42.20 13.74 16.98
C GLN A 17 -42.32 12.47 16.10
N GLN A 18 -42.62 12.63 14.81
CA GLN A 18 -42.62 11.52 13.83
C GLN A 18 -41.24 10.90 13.66
N LYS A 19 -40.16 11.71 13.68
CA LYS A 19 -38.79 11.21 13.55
C LYS A 19 -38.39 10.34 14.75
N LYS A 20 -38.75 10.76 15.97
CA LYS A 20 -38.53 9.97 17.20
C LYS A 20 -39.31 8.66 17.22
N GLU A 21 -40.53 8.63 16.69
CA GLU A 21 -41.31 7.39 16.56
C GLU A 21 -40.70 6.42 15.55
N GLN A 22 -40.16 6.91 14.43
CA GLN A 22 -39.46 6.07 13.45
C GLN A 22 -38.15 5.48 14.00
N GLU A 23 -37.40 6.23 14.81
CA GLU A 23 -36.19 5.74 15.48
C GLU A 23 -36.52 4.66 16.51
N LYS A 24 -37.56 4.85 17.33
CA LYS A 24 -38.05 3.80 18.25
C LYS A 24 -38.50 2.53 17.53
N GLN A 25 -39.16 2.64 16.38
CA GLN A 25 -39.56 1.48 15.58
C GLN A 25 -38.37 0.73 14.94
N LYS A 26 -37.25 1.42 14.69
CA LYS A 26 -36.01 0.80 14.20
C LYS A 26 -35.26 0.07 15.32
N GLU A 27 -35.19 0.64 16.51
CA GLU A 27 -34.59 -0.01 17.69
C GLU A 27 -35.35 -1.28 18.09
N GLN A 28 -36.68 -1.27 18.00
CA GLN A 28 -37.51 -2.42 18.34
C GLN A 28 -37.40 -3.58 17.31
N LYS A 29 -36.96 -3.28 16.07
CA LYS A 29 -36.65 -4.32 15.05
C LYS A 29 -35.27 -4.94 15.23
N HIS A 30 -34.34 -4.26 15.89
CA HIS A 30 -32.98 -4.77 16.10
C HIS A 30 -32.86 -5.73 17.30
N GLN A 31 -33.79 -5.69 18.26
CA GLN A 31 -33.75 -6.54 19.45
C GLN A 31 -34.23 -8.00 19.24
N ASN A 32 -34.63 -8.40 18.03
CA ASN A 32 -35.17 -9.75 17.75
C ASN A 32 -34.27 -10.66 16.88
N LYS A 33 -32.99 -10.36 16.74
CA LYS A 33 -32.03 -11.29 16.14
C LYS A 33 -30.70 -11.19 16.89
N GLU A 34 -30.44 -12.14 17.78
CA GLU A 34 -29.13 -12.78 17.94
C GLU A 34 -29.15 -13.72 19.17
N ALA A 35 -29.13 -15.02 18.89
CA ALA A 35 -28.65 -16.03 19.82
C ALA A 35 -27.99 -17.13 18.97
N GLU A 36 -26.68 -17.04 18.75
CA GLU A 36 -25.90 -18.20 18.30
C GLU A 36 -24.45 -18.13 18.78
N LYS A 37 -23.93 -19.33 19.05
CA LYS A 37 -22.78 -19.67 19.90
C LYS A 37 -21.40 -19.49 19.22
N PRO A 38 -20.29 -19.49 20.00
CA PRO A 38 -18.97 -19.12 19.50
C PRO A 38 -18.34 -20.25 18.68
N VAL A 39 -17.75 -19.88 17.53
CA VAL A 39 -16.93 -20.75 16.68
C VAL A 39 -15.46 -20.54 17.06
N THR A 40 -14.82 -21.61 17.51
CA THR A 40 -13.37 -21.71 17.72
C THR A 40 -12.66 -21.71 16.36
N CYS A 41 -11.68 -20.81 16.20
CA CYS A 41 -10.86 -20.68 15.00
C CYS A 41 -9.58 -21.51 15.17
N THR A 42 -9.39 -22.55 14.35
CA THR A 42 -8.14 -23.33 14.28
C THR A 42 -7.30 -22.87 13.09
N SER A 43 -6.04 -22.53 13.39
CA SER A 43 -5.02 -22.07 12.44
C SER A 43 -4.46 -23.24 11.62
N SER A 44 -4.99 -23.48 10.40
CA SER A 44 -4.47 -24.52 9.50
C SER A 44 -4.26 -24.11 8.03
N HIS A 45 -4.20 -22.82 7.70
CA HIS A 45 -4.16 -22.38 6.29
C HIS A 45 -2.79 -22.00 5.72
N LEU A 46 -1.70 -22.06 6.50
CA LEU A 46 -0.34 -21.74 6.03
C LEU A 46 0.46 -22.95 5.48
N GLN A 47 -0.12 -24.15 5.44
CA GLN A 47 0.61 -25.39 5.13
C GLN A 47 0.57 -25.85 3.66
N LEU A 48 -0.09 -25.13 2.74
CA LEU A 48 -0.32 -25.66 1.38
C LEU A 48 0.55 -25.09 0.25
N LEU A 49 1.56 -24.25 0.53
CA LEU A 49 2.39 -23.65 -0.53
C LEU A 49 3.91 -23.69 -0.32
N TRP A 50 4.44 -24.44 0.66
CA TRP A 50 5.89 -24.46 0.90
C TRP A 50 6.40 -25.81 1.41
N ASP A 51 7.29 -26.43 0.61
CA ASP A 51 8.18 -27.51 1.05
C ASP A 51 9.58 -26.93 1.36
N PRO A 52 9.96 -26.81 2.65
CA PRO A 52 11.26 -26.25 3.05
C PRO A 52 12.44 -27.22 2.84
N THR A 53 12.23 -28.41 2.28
CA THR A 53 13.29 -29.43 2.15
C THR A 53 14.04 -29.41 0.82
N LYS A 54 13.63 -28.58 -0.15
CA LYS A 54 14.31 -28.48 -1.45
C LYS A 54 15.34 -27.35 -1.48
N PRO A 55 16.66 -27.64 -1.56
CA PRO A 55 17.67 -26.61 -1.77
C PRO A 55 17.51 -25.97 -3.15
N VAL A 56 17.56 -24.63 -3.20
CA VAL A 56 17.59 -23.86 -4.44
C VAL A 56 19.02 -23.89 -4.97
N ASN A 57 19.25 -24.61 -6.07
CA ASN A 57 20.55 -24.65 -6.74
C ASN A 57 20.66 -23.49 -7.72
N PHE A 58 21.45 -22.47 -7.37
CA PHE A 58 21.75 -21.35 -8.28
C PHE A 58 22.74 -21.78 -9.37
N SER A 59 22.40 -21.54 -10.63
CA SER A 59 23.23 -21.86 -11.80
C SER A 59 24.42 -20.89 -11.93
N THR A 60 25.63 -21.41 -12.12
CA THR A 60 26.87 -20.64 -12.26
C THR A 60 27.13 -20.19 -13.71
N SER A 61 26.24 -19.37 -14.27
CA SER A 61 26.52 -18.63 -15.52
C SER A 61 27.69 -17.66 -15.29
N THR A 62 28.65 -17.63 -16.22
CA THR A 62 29.84 -16.76 -16.13
C THR A 62 29.56 -15.30 -16.48
N ASN A 63 28.37 -14.96 -17.00
CA ASN A 63 27.96 -13.58 -17.24
C ASN A 63 27.03 -13.13 -16.10
N ILE A 64 27.50 -12.16 -15.32
CA ILE A 64 26.71 -11.50 -14.27
C ILE A 64 25.67 -10.60 -14.95
N THR A 65 24.38 -10.86 -14.74
CA THR A 65 23.28 -10.02 -15.24
C THR A 65 23.44 -8.56 -14.79
N SER A 66 23.38 -7.63 -15.74
CA SER A 66 23.46 -6.19 -15.51
C SER A 66 22.06 -5.59 -15.48
N VAL A 67 21.68 -5.02 -14.33
CA VAL A 67 20.33 -4.49 -14.08
C VAL A 67 20.40 -2.98 -13.82
N LEU A 68 19.63 -2.20 -14.57
CA LEU A 68 19.41 -0.79 -14.30
C LEU A 68 18.13 -0.60 -13.47
N TYR A 69 18.26 0.05 -12.31
CA TYR A 69 17.12 0.50 -11.51
C TYR A 69 16.88 1.99 -11.75
N TYR A 70 15.80 2.30 -12.46
CA TYR A 70 15.43 3.61 -12.95
C TYR A 70 14.34 4.20 -12.06
N ASN A 71 14.74 4.99 -11.05
CA ASN A 71 13.92 5.25 -9.87
C ASN A 71 14.28 6.56 -9.16
N THR A 72 13.29 7.25 -8.57
CA THR A 72 13.50 8.54 -7.86
C THR A 72 13.43 8.46 -6.34
N HIS A 73 12.88 7.38 -5.79
CA HIS A 73 12.64 7.25 -4.35
C HIS A 73 13.78 6.54 -3.63
N SER A 74 14.36 7.16 -2.60
CA SER A 74 15.49 6.58 -1.87
C SER A 74 15.13 5.29 -1.12
N GLY A 75 13.89 5.18 -0.62
CA GLY A 75 13.43 3.97 0.06
C GLY A 75 13.42 2.77 -0.87
N THR A 76 12.90 2.93 -2.10
CA THR A 76 12.83 1.82 -3.06
C THR A 76 14.22 1.45 -3.58
N ASN A 77 15.14 2.43 -3.70
CA ASN A 77 16.56 2.16 -3.96
C ASN A 77 17.19 1.24 -2.90
N ALA A 78 16.97 1.51 -1.62
CA ALA A 78 17.52 0.68 -0.55
C ALA A 78 16.94 -0.75 -0.58
N ASN A 79 15.64 -0.87 -0.86
CA ASN A 79 14.98 -2.16 -1.01
C ASN A 79 15.55 -2.96 -2.20
N PHE A 80 15.64 -2.34 -3.38
CA PHE A 80 16.11 -3.01 -4.59
C PHE A 80 17.62 -3.32 -4.57
N ALA A 81 18.43 -2.48 -3.91
CA ALA A 81 19.83 -2.79 -3.63
C ALA A 81 20.00 -4.08 -2.81
N ALA A 82 19.08 -4.35 -1.89
CA ALA A 82 19.08 -5.60 -1.14
C ALA A 82 18.61 -6.80 -1.97
N VAL A 83 17.68 -6.62 -2.91
CA VAL A 83 17.33 -7.64 -3.92
C VAL A 83 18.58 -7.98 -4.73
N ALA A 84 19.26 -6.97 -5.29
CA ALA A 84 20.47 -7.15 -6.08
C ALA A 84 21.58 -7.88 -5.33
N LYS A 85 21.81 -7.50 -4.07
CA LYS A 85 22.79 -8.16 -3.21
C LYS A 85 22.43 -9.64 -2.97
N SER A 86 21.15 -9.93 -2.73
CA SER A 86 20.69 -11.28 -2.43
C SER A 86 20.74 -12.21 -3.65
N LEU A 87 20.44 -11.67 -4.83
CA LEU A 87 20.41 -12.40 -6.10
C LEU A 87 21.71 -12.29 -6.91
N SER A 88 22.73 -11.63 -6.37
CA SER A 88 24.09 -11.52 -6.94
C SER A 88 24.15 -10.98 -8.38
N PHE A 89 23.29 -10.02 -8.73
CA PHE A 89 23.37 -9.31 -10.03
C PHE A 89 24.03 -7.94 -9.89
N LYS A 90 24.54 -7.40 -10.99
CA LYS A 90 25.20 -6.09 -11.02
C LYS A 90 24.15 -4.99 -11.12
N LEU A 91 23.97 -4.24 -10.04
CA LEU A 91 23.01 -3.13 -9.98
C LEU A 91 23.63 -1.80 -10.43
N HIS A 92 22.92 -1.12 -11.31
CA HIS A 92 23.11 0.27 -11.67
C HIS A 92 21.88 1.08 -11.25
N SER A 93 22.05 2.35 -10.90
CA SER A 93 20.93 3.21 -10.50
C SER A 93 20.95 4.50 -11.30
N PHE A 94 19.77 4.95 -11.71
CA PHE A 94 19.59 6.22 -12.41
C PHE A 94 18.34 6.94 -11.90
N ASP A 95 18.47 8.24 -11.63
CA ASP A 95 17.38 9.10 -11.20
C ASP A 95 16.79 9.83 -12.42
N PRO A 96 15.57 9.47 -12.90
CA PRO A 96 14.95 10.11 -14.05
C PRO A 96 14.80 11.63 -13.95
N ARG A 97 14.76 12.20 -12.74
CA ARG A 97 14.61 13.66 -12.57
C ARG A 97 15.74 14.44 -13.19
N ALA A 98 16.88 13.80 -13.44
CA ALA A 98 18.00 14.38 -14.17
C ALA A 98 17.64 14.74 -15.62
N ILE A 99 16.63 14.09 -16.22
CA ILE A 99 16.27 14.28 -17.63
C ILE A 99 14.80 14.58 -17.88
N VAL A 100 13.91 14.31 -16.90
CA VAL A 100 12.48 14.51 -17.07
C VAL A 100 11.77 14.88 -15.76
N PRO A 101 10.80 15.81 -15.77
CA PRO A 101 9.93 16.03 -14.62
C PRO A 101 8.94 14.87 -14.44
N TYR A 102 8.24 14.85 -13.30
CA TYR A 102 7.09 13.98 -13.08
C TYR A 102 5.98 14.20 -14.13
N GLY A 103 5.16 13.17 -14.36
CA GLY A 103 4.01 13.26 -15.26
C GLY A 103 4.39 13.42 -16.74
N MET A 104 5.44 12.73 -17.20
CA MET A 104 5.99 12.82 -18.55
C MET A 104 4.91 12.81 -19.65
N SER A 105 4.87 13.86 -20.46
CA SER A 105 3.99 13.96 -21.63
C SER A 105 4.55 13.20 -22.85
N GLU A 106 3.72 12.99 -23.87
CA GLU A 106 4.14 12.37 -25.14
C GLU A 106 5.30 13.13 -25.78
N THR A 107 5.20 14.46 -25.82
CA THR A 107 6.23 15.32 -26.42
C THR A 107 7.55 15.21 -25.65
N ALA A 108 7.50 15.13 -24.32
CA ALA A 108 8.70 14.96 -23.51
C ALA A 108 9.32 13.57 -23.75
N ALA A 109 8.51 12.52 -23.79
CA ALA A 109 8.94 11.16 -24.12
C ALA A 109 9.65 11.11 -25.48
N ASN A 110 9.04 11.67 -26.53
CA ASN A 110 9.61 11.71 -27.87
C ASN A 110 10.97 12.42 -27.94
N ARG A 111 11.18 13.49 -27.15
CA ARG A 111 12.50 14.16 -27.09
C ARG A 111 13.58 13.25 -26.50
N ILE A 112 13.25 12.46 -25.48
CA ILE A 112 14.20 11.53 -24.84
C ILE A 112 14.47 10.33 -25.75
N ILE A 113 13.46 9.86 -26.48
CA ILE A 113 13.64 8.83 -27.51
C ILE A 113 14.57 9.34 -28.61
N ALA A 114 14.29 10.53 -29.15
CA ALA A 114 15.07 11.14 -30.23
C ALA A 114 16.51 11.49 -29.84
N SER A 115 16.82 11.67 -28.55
CA SER A 115 18.19 11.91 -28.09
C SER A 115 19.05 10.64 -28.06
N GLY A 116 18.48 9.47 -28.33
CA GLY A 116 19.16 8.18 -28.27
C GLY A 116 19.28 7.59 -26.86
N HIS A 117 18.71 8.25 -25.84
CA HIS A 117 18.80 7.79 -24.44
C HIS A 117 18.22 6.37 -24.26
N VAL A 118 17.01 6.12 -24.78
CA VAL A 118 16.36 4.80 -24.71
C VAL A 118 17.22 3.73 -25.37
N GLY A 119 17.68 3.98 -26.60
CA GLY A 119 18.51 3.03 -27.35
C GLY A 119 19.83 2.70 -26.64
N TYR A 120 20.49 3.69 -26.03
CA TYR A 120 21.68 3.47 -25.23
C TYR A 120 21.40 2.55 -24.03
N LEU A 121 20.36 2.83 -23.24
CA LEU A 121 20.05 2.01 -22.07
C LEU A 121 19.59 0.60 -22.46
N CYS A 122 18.76 0.47 -23.50
CA CYS A 122 18.29 -0.81 -24.02
C CYS A 122 19.42 -1.73 -24.54
N THR A 123 20.60 -1.18 -24.83
CA THR A 123 21.78 -1.95 -25.28
C THR A 123 22.83 -2.14 -24.20
N ALA A 124 22.85 -1.29 -23.17
CA ALA A 124 23.83 -1.31 -22.09
C ALA A 124 23.47 -2.26 -20.93
N PHE A 125 22.20 -2.64 -20.80
CA PHE A 125 21.68 -3.46 -19.70
C PHE A 125 20.96 -4.70 -20.21
N ASP A 126 20.95 -5.75 -19.40
CA ASP A 126 20.16 -6.96 -19.66
C ASP A 126 18.72 -6.76 -19.19
N VAL A 127 18.54 -6.06 -18.07
CA VAL A 127 17.23 -5.75 -17.49
C VAL A 127 17.17 -4.27 -17.07
N ILE A 128 16.04 -3.63 -17.34
CA ILE A 128 15.70 -2.28 -16.88
C ILE A 128 14.46 -2.38 -16.01
N VAL A 129 14.61 -2.09 -14.72
CA VAL A 129 13.51 -2.04 -13.75
C VAL A 129 13.17 -0.58 -13.48
N ILE A 130 11.92 -0.19 -13.74
CA ILE A 130 11.44 1.18 -13.61
C ILE A 130 10.49 1.26 -12.41
N ALA A 131 10.78 2.14 -11.45
CA ALA A 131 10.06 2.20 -10.19
C ALA A 131 9.77 3.64 -9.73
N ASP A 132 9.26 3.79 -8.51
CA ASP A 132 8.63 4.99 -7.97
C ASP A 132 7.41 5.39 -8.78
N THR A 133 7.57 6.19 -9.85
CA THR A 133 6.46 6.70 -10.66
C THR A 133 6.50 6.18 -12.10
N LEU A 134 5.49 5.42 -12.49
CA LEU A 134 5.37 4.82 -13.83
C LEU A 134 5.44 5.80 -15.02
N PRO A 135 5.05 7.08 -14.92
CA PRO A 135 5.23 8.04 -16.02
C PRO A 135 6.71 8.22 -16.42
N HIS A 136 7.66 7.95 -15.53
CA HIS A 136 9.07 7.90 -15.90
C HIS A 136 9.40 6.78 -16.89
N ALA A 137 8.59 5.71 -16.94
CA ALA A 137 8.71 4.64 -17.93
C ALA A 137 8.22 5.03 -19.33
N ARG A 138 7.49 6.14 -19.48
CA ARG A 138 6.74 6.43 -20.72
C ARG A 138 7.62 6.39 -21.96
N HIS A 139 8.79 7.02 -21.94
CA HIS A 139 9.72 7.01 -23.08
C HIS A 139 10.20 5.61 -23.48
N PHE A 140 10.40 4.69 -22.54
CA PHE A 140 10.70 3.29 -22.86
C PHE A 140 9.50 2.60 -23.50
N ILE A 141 8.34 2.68 -22.84
CA ILE A 141 7.11 2.00 -23.28
C ILE A 141 6.67 2.51 -24.66
N GLN A 142 6.63 3.83 -24.83
CA GLN A 142 6.26 4.48 -26.07
C GLN A 142 7.22 4.10 -27.21
N SER A 143 8.54 4.10 -26.96
CA SER A 143 9.53 3.69 -27.96
C SER A 143 9.27 2.28 -28.50
N ILE A 144 8.94 1.32 -27.62
CA ILE A 144 8.67 -0.07 -28.01
C ILE A 144 7.30 -0.20 -28.70
N VAL A 145 6.28 0.52 -28.21
CA VAL A 145 4.96 0.58 -28.85
C VAL A 145 5.05 1.11 -30.28
N ASP A 146 5.92 2.09 -30.51
CA ASP A 146 6.22 2.70 -31.82
C ASP A 146 7.12 1.81 -32.71
N GLY A 147 7.46 0.60 -32.26
CA GLY A 147 8.19 -0.38 -33.06
C GLY A 147 9.72 -0.31 -32.94
N ASN A 148 10.27 0.39 -31.93
CA ASN A 148 11.70 0.36 -31.64
C ASN A 148 11.98 -0.71 -30.57
N PRO A 149 12.49 -1.90 -30.94
CA PRO A 149 12.70 -2.97 -29.97
C PRO A 149 13.77 -2.59 -28.93
N CYS A 150 13.50 -2.92 -27.67
CA CYS A 150 14.49 -2.85 -26.59
C CYS A 150 15.07 -4.24 -26.38
N ARG A 151 16.40 -4.40 -26.44
CA ARG A 151 17.04 -5.68 -26.16
C ARG A 151 16.94 -6.05 -24.67
N ALA A 152 17.03 -5.05 -23.80
CA ALA A 152 16.84 -5.25 -22.37
C ALA A 152 15.39 -5.65 -22.07
N GLN A 153 15.20 -6.58 -21.13
CA GLN A 153 13.90 -6.83 -20.55
C GLN A 153 13.46 -5.60 -19.74
N ILE A 154 12.21 -5.17 -19.91
CA ILE A 154 11.67 -4.04 -19.15
C ILE A 154 10.66 -4.55 -18.12
N ILE A 155 10.94 -4.25 -16.86
CA ILE A 155 10.07 -4.52 -15.72
C ILE A 155 9.62 -3.18 -15.15
N VAL A 156 8.33 -3.05 -14.92
CA VAL A 156 7.72 -1.84 -14.38
C VAL A 156 7.15 -2.14 -12.99
N GLU A 157 7.84 -1.67 -11.96
CA GLU A 157 7.48 -1.80 -10.54
C GLU A 157 6.52 -0.66 -10.14
N MET A 158 5.23 -0.96 -10.02
CA MET A 158 4.18 -0.03 -9.60
C MET A 158 4.19 0.13 -8.08
N THR A 159 4.82 1.22 -7.63
CA THR A 159 4.88 1.58 -6.20
C THR A 159 3.86 2.66 -5.80
N ASN A 160 3.26 3.32 -6.78
CA ASN A 160 2.22 4.34 -6.64
C ASN A 160 1.34 4.39 -7.90
N ARG A 161 0.35 5.30 -7.89
CA ARG A 161 -0.59 5.52 -8.99
C ARG A 161 0.11 5.72 -10.32
N PHE A 162 -0.12 4.78 -11.25
CA PHE A 162 0.62 4.72 -12.53
C PHE A 162 0.47 5.96 -13.44
N ASN A 163 -0.58 6.76 -13.28
CA ASN A 163 -0.79 8.00 -14.04
C ASN A 163 -0.60 9.27 -13.20
N TRP A 164 0.21 9.21 -12.14
CA TRP A 164 0.52 10.37 -11.31
C TRP A 164 1.07 11.55 -12.14
N GLU A 165 0.45 12.73 -12.01
CA GLU A 165 0.81 13.97 -12.71
C GLU A 165 0.78 13.95 -14.25
N VAL A 166 0.32 12.86 -14.87
CA VAL A 166 0.16 12.80 -16.34
C VAL A 166 -0.98 13.72 -16.78
N LYS A 167 -0.69 14.63 -17.71
CA LYS A 167 -1.67 15.62 -18.21
C LYS A 167 -2.44 15.11 -19.42
N ASP A 168 -1.78 14.41 -20.33
CA ASP A 168 -2.32 13.79 -21.54
C ASP A 168 -2.77 12.35 -21.25
N THR A 169 -3.71 12.22 -20.31
CA THR A 169 -4.10 10.93 -19.71
C THR A 169 -4.60 9.91 -20.73
N GLU A 170 -5.41 10.31 -21.71
CA GLU A 170 -5.97 9.40 -22.72
C GLU A 170 -4.88 8.74 -23.58
N LEU A 171 -3.97 9.54 -24.14
CA LEU A 171 -2.84 9.04 -24.93
C LEU A 171 -1.90 8.15 -24.11
N TYR A 172 -1.68 8.54 -22.85
CA TYR A 172 -0.87 7.75 -21.93
C TYR A 172 -1.52 6.39 -21.63
N HIS A 173 -2.82 6.37 -21.31
CA HIS A 173 -3.56 5.13 -21.06
C HIS A 173 -3.58 4.23 -22.28
N GLU A 174 -3.77 4.79 -23.47
CA GLU A 174 -3.69 4.04 -24.72
C GLU A 174 -2.31 3.41 -24.94
N THR A 175 -1.24 4.17 -24.69
CA THR A 175 0.14 3.65 -24.78
C THR A 175 0.36 2.48 -23.83
N ILE A 176 -0.09 2.60 -22.58
CA ILE A 176 0.01 1.52 -21.58
C ILE A 176 -0.84 0.32 -21.99
N ARG A 177 -2.08 0.54 -22.48
CA ARG A 177 -2.97 -0.51 -22.96
C ARG A 177 -2.30 -1.34 -24.05
N VAL A 178 -1.74 -0.70 -25.07
CA VAL A 178 -1.03 -1.39 -26.16
C VAL A 178 0.18 -2.17 -25.63
N ALA A 179 0.92 -1.62 -24.68
CA ALA A 179 2.06 -2.31 -24.06
C ALA A 179 1.64 -3.59 -23.32
N VAL A 180 0.50 -3.56 -22.63
CA VAL A 180 -0.07 -4.72 -21.93
C VAL A 180 -0.60 -5.76 -22.93
N GLU A 181 -1.42 -5.34 -23.91
CA GLU A 181 -2.01 -6.25 -24.90
C GLU A 181 -0.95 -7.03 -25.69
N ARG A 182 0.14 -6.35 -26.04
CA ARG A 182 1.26 -6.94 -26.80
C ARG A 182 2.32 -7.58 -25.92
N ARG A 183 2.13 -7.61 -24.58
CA ARG A 183 3.08 -8.17 -23.61
C ARG A 183 4.50 -7.60 -23.78
N LEU A 184 4.61 -6.30 -24.05
CA LEU A 184 5.89 -5.62 -24.39
C LEU A 184 6.75 -5.33 -23.16
N VAL A 185 6.14 -5.22 -21.99
CA VAL A 185 6.82 -5.00 -20.71
C VAL A 185 6.16 -5.86 -19.65
N GLN A 186 6.94 -6.25 -18.64
CA GLN A 186 6.41 -6.95 -17.48
C GLN A 186 6.01 -5.92 -16.42
N PHE A 187 4.78 -6.02 -15.93
CA PHE A 187 4.30 -5.17 -14.85
C PHE A 187 4.28 -5.95 -13.53
N VAL A 188 4.77 -5.31 -12.48
CA VAL A 188 4.83 -5.81 -11.11
C VAL A 188 4.19 -4.75 -10.23
N ALA A 189 3.36 -5.14 -9.27
CA ALA A 189 2.75 -4.19 -8.35
C ALA A 189 3.16 -4.48 -6.92
N ASN A 190 3.42 -3.42 -6.14
CA ASN A 190 3.73 -3.60 -4.72
C ASN A 190 2.48 -3.88 -3.89
N ASN A 191 1.29 -3.66 -4.45
CA ASN A 191 0.02 -3.87 -3.79
C ASN A 191 -1.11 -4.15 -4.79
N ARG A 192 -2.22 -4.68 -4.28
CA ARG A 192 -3.38 -5.09 -5.08
C ARG A 192 -4.17 -3.91 -5.63
N ALA A 193 -4.22 -2.78 -4.93
CA ALA A 193 -4.96 -1.60 -5.37
C ALA A 193 -4.39 -1.01 -6.67
N GLU A 194 -3.06 -0.87 -6.78
CA GLU A 194 -2.43 -0.30 -7.97
C GLU A 194 -2.64 -1.16 -9.20
N HIS A 195 -2.55 -2.48 -9.04
CA HIS A 195 -2.88 -3.43 -10.11
C HIS A 195 -4.32 -3.25 -10.59
N ALA A 196 -5.29 -3.31 -9.65
CA ALA A 196 -6.70 -3.21 -10.00
C ALA A 196 -7.06 -1.83 -10.58
N PHE A 197 -6.41 -0.78 -10.10
CA PHE A 197 -6.57 0.58 -10.61
C PHE A 197 -6.02 0.72 -12.03
N LEU A 198 -4.87 0.12 -12.34
CA LEU A 198 -4.34 0.08 -13.70
C LEU A 198 -5.34 -0.59 -14.65
N GLU A 199 -5.79 -1.80 -14.32
CA GLU A 199 -6.74 -2.56 -15.15
C GLU A 199 -8.02 -1.80 -15.45
N ASP A 200 -8.60 -1.15 -14.44
CA ASP A 200 -9.80 -0.35 -14.61
C ASP A 200 -9.54 0.86 -15.51
N ALA A 201 -8.43 1.57 -15.28
CA ALA A 201 -8.10 2.78 -16.02
C ALA A 201 -7.81 2.53 -17.50
N ILE A 202 -7.19 1.40 -17.85
CA ILE A 202 -6.91 1.06 -19.27
C ILE A 202 -8.01 0.20 -19.91
N GLY A 203 -9.03 -0.21 -19.15
CA GLY A 203 -10.13 -1.05 -19.64
C GLY A 203 -9.70 -2.46 -20.07
N LEU A 204 -8.59 -2.98 -19.53
CA LEU A 204 -8.00 -4.26 -19.92
C LEU A 204 -7.64 -5.08 -18.69
N LYS A 205 -8.00 -6.37 -18.70
CA LYS A 205 -7.64 -7.33 -17.67
C LYS A 205 -6.34 -8.04 -18.04
N PHE A 206 -5.49 -8.27 -17.06
CA PHE A 206 -4.29 -9.09 -17.26
C PHE A 206 -4.69 -10.55 -17.33
N GLU A 207 -4.18 -11.25 -18.34
CA GLU A 207 -4.44 -12.68 -18.49
C GLU A 207 -3.87 -13.49 -17.30
N PRO A 208 -4.48 -14.63 -16.92
CA PRO A 208 -4.03 -15.42 -15.77
C PRO A 208 -2.59 -15.96 -15.85
N ASP A 209 -2.06 -16.17 -17.05
CA ASP A 209 -0.66 -16.57 -17.33
C ASP A 209 0.30 -15.37 -17.36
N VAL A 210 -0.23 -14.17 -17.62
CA VAL A 210 0.47 -12.87 -17.60
C VAL A 210 0.32 -12.19 -16.23
N ARG A 211 -0.15 -12.93 -15.21
CA ARG A 211 -0.44 -12.39 -13.88
C ARG A 211 0.70 -11.49 -13.44
N GLN A 212 0.40 -10.19 -13.34
CA GLN A 212 1.27 -9.26 -12.66
C GLN A 212 1.56 -9.83 -11.28
N VAL A 213 2.85 -9.96 -10.99
CA VAL A 213 3.29 -10.48 -9.72
C VAL A 213 3.10 -9.38 -8.69
N ILE A 214 2.38 -9.66 -7.60
CA ILE A 214 2.41 -8.78 -6.44
C ILE A 214 3.71 -9.06 -5.70
N VAL A 215 4.71 -8.21 -5.90
CA VAL A 215 6.01 -8.33 -5.23
C VAL A 215 6.12 -7.24 -4.18
N ARG A 216 6.04 -7.63 -2.91
CA ARG A 216 6.09 -6.68 -1.80
C ARG A 216 7.55 -6.38 -1.42
N PRO A 217 7.82 -5.25 -0.73
CA PRO A 217 9.17 -4.90 -0.27
C PRO A 217 9.79 -5.96 0.64
N LEU A 218 11.12 -6.04 0.71
CA LEU A 218 11.87 -6.95 1.59
C LEU A 218 11.82 -6.57 3.08
N GLY A 219 11.10 -5.50 3.45
CA GLY A 219 11.05 -5.00 4.83
C GLY A 219 12.43 -4.59 5.36
N ILE A 220 13.32 -4.15 4.47
CA ILE A 220 14.65 -3.67 4.80
C ILE A 220 14.59 -2.15 4.94
N SER A 221 15.16 -1.67 6.03
CA SER A 221 15.27 -0.25 6.33
C SER A 221 16.71 0.08 6.68
N VAL A 222 17.18 1.22 6.21
CA VAL A 222 18.49 1.76 6.60
C VAL A 222 18.39 2.40 7.98
N ASP A 223 19.50 2.42 8.70
CA ASP A 223 19.55 3.07 10.01
C ASP A 223 19.31 4.57 9.85
N ALA A 224 18.17 5.00 10.36
CA ALA A 224 17.79 6.39 10.36
C ALA A 224 18.21 7.05 11.69
N TYR A 225 18.72 8.28 11.59
CA TYR A 225 18.96 9.11 12.75
C TYR A 225 17.61 9.47 13.43
N TRP A 226 17.60 9.48 14.76
CA TRP A 226 16.46 9.98 15.56
C TRP A 226 16.81 11.34 16.18
N PRO A 227 16.39 12.45 15.55
CA PRO A 227 16.63 13.78 16.06
C PRO A 227 16.05 14.02 17.46
N ARG A 228 16.82 14.69 18.33
CA ARG A 228 16.41 15.01 19.70
C ARG A 228 15.08 15.78 19.76
N GLN A 229 14.79 16.60 18.76
CA GLN A 229 13.53 17.37 18.69
C GLN A 229 12.27 16.50 18.52
N TYR A 230 12.40 15.22 18.13
CA TYR A 230 11.26 14.30 18.06
C TYR A 230 10.87 13.75 19.43
N GLY A 231 11.64 14.08 20.48
CA GLY A 231 11.43 13.62 21.84
C GLY A 231 12.19 12.33 22.16
N VAL A 232 12.13 11.96 23.43
CA VAL A 232 12.80 10.77 23.96
C VAL A 232 12.00 9.54 23.57
N GLN A 233 12.70 8.53 23.05
CA GLN A 233 12.12 7.23 22.75
C GLN A 233 11.77 6.54 24.06
N ASN A 234 10.48 6.21 24.25
CA ASN A 234 9.98 5.68 25.50
C ASN A 234 8.95 4.58 25.24
N ILE A 235 9.18 3.40 25.81
CA ILE A 235 8.32 2.22 25.65
C ILE A 235 6.90 2.42 26.19
N ASN A 236 6.67 3.46 27.00
CA ASN A 236 5.36 3.83 27.52
C ASN A 236 4.64 4.89 26.66
N THR A 237 5.26 5.38 25.60
CA THR A 237 4.70 6.43 24.72
C THR A 237 4.43 5.83 23.34
N PHE A 238 3.30 6.18 22.72
CA PHE A 238 3.03 5.87 21.32
C PHE A 238 3.87 6.75 20.40
N VAL A 239 4.00 6.37 19.15
CA VAL A 239 4.64 7.19 18.13
C VAL A 239 3.79 7.18 16.86
N ALA A 240 3.71 8.32 16.18
CA ALA A 240 3.14 8.42 14.85
C ALA A 240 3.98 9.34 13.99
N ARG A 241 3.76 9.24 12.68
CA ARG A 241 4.28 10.20 11.73
C ARG A 241 3.15 11.11 11.28
N GLU A 242 3.36 12.41 11.37
CA GLU A 242 2.45 13.39 10.79
C GLU A 242 2.33 13.15 9.28
N ASN A 243 1.10 13.30 8.78
CA ASN A 243 0.81 13.27 7.36
C ASN A 243 0.74 14.72 6.85
N PHE A 244 0.99 14.93 5.55
CA PHE A 244 0.96 16.27 4.95
C PHE A 244 -0.42 16.96 5.04
N CYS A 245 -1.46 16.23 5.44
CA CYS A 245 -2.79 16.75 5.66
C CYS A 245 -3.50 16.07 6.83
N GLY A 246 -4.44 16.82 7.42
CA GLY A 246 -5.23 16.43 8.58
C GLY A 246 -4.53 16.69 9.92
N ASP A 247 -5.33 16.67 10.98
CA ASP A 247 -4.89 16.95 12.35
C ASP A 247 -5.15 15.77 13.30
N ALA A 248 -5.39 14.56 12.78
CA ALA A 248 -5.73 13.37 13.58
C ALA A 248 -4.75 13.16 14.74
N TYR A 249 -3.45 13.13 14.49
CA TYR A 249 -2.45 12.92 15.55
C TYR A 249 -2.34 14.08 16.52
N LYS A 250 -2.42 15.32 16.05
CA LYS A 250 -2.46 16.51 16.92
C LYS A 250 -3.72 16.52 17.78
N THR A 251 -4.84 16.05 17.25
CA THR A 251 -6.10 15.90 17.97
C THR A 251 -5.97 14.84 19.05
N LEU A 252 -5.42 13.67 18.74
CA LEU A 252 -5.13 12.62 19.73
C LEU A 252 -4.24 13.16 20.86
N LYS A 253 -3.18 13.90 20.52
CA LYS A 253 -2.26 14.47 21.51
C LYS A 253 -2.89 15.58 22.35
N ASN A 254 -3.51 16.58 21.72
CA ASN A 254 -3.88 17.82 22.38
C ASN A 254 -5.27 17.77 23.01
N LYS A 255 -6.24 17.13 22.33
CA LYS A 255 -7.63 17.04 22.80
C LYS A 255 -7.86 15.83 23.68
N TYR A 256 -7.27 14.68 23.31
CA TYR A 256 -7.48 13.42 24.01
C TYR A 256 -6.32 13.05 24.96
N HIS A 257 -5.30 13.91 25.06
CA HIS A 257 -4.14 13.73 25.93
C HIS A 257 -3.44 12.37 25.77
N LEU A 258 -3.47 11.80 24.55
CA LEU A 258 -2.76 10.56 24.24
C LEU A 258 -1.24 10.81 24.37
N PRO A 259 -0.49 9.98 25.13
CA PRO A 259 0.95 10.11 25.20
C PRO A 259 1.58 9.62 23.90
N ILE A 260 1.75 10.54 22.95
CA ILE A 260 2.22 10.27 21.59
C ILE A 260 3.35 11.23 21.17
N ALA A 261 4.44 10.65 20.66
CA ALA A 261 5.47 11.36 19.91
C ALA A 261 5.04 11.48 18.44
N ILE A 262 5.13 12.68 17.86
CA ILE A 262 4.71 12.94 16.47
C ILE A 262 5.95 13.36 15.67
N VAL A 263 6.33 12.53 14.70
CA VAL A 263 7.44 12.80 13.76
C VAL A 263 6.92 13.70 12.62
N PRO A 264 7.57 14.82 12.28
CA PRO A 264 7.10 15.73 11.23
C PRO A 264 7.02 15.10 9.83
N ALA A 265 6.02 15.51 9.04
CA ALA A 265 5.75 14.96 7.70
C ALA A 265 6.88 15.19 6.68
N ALA A 266 7.61 16.31 6.78
CA ALA A 266 8.71 16.65 5.87
C ALA A 266 10.02 15.90 6.15
N THR A 267 9.99 14.91 7.04
CA THR A 267 11.20 14.21 7.51
C THR A 267 11.07 12.69 7.34
N HIS A 268 12.21 12.02 7.38
CA HIS A 268 12.24 10.55 7.49
C HIS A 268 11.50 10.14 8.77
N TYR A 269 10.71 9.07 8.72
CA TYR A 269 9.84 8.67 9.83
C TYR A 269 10.59 8.09 11.06
N GLY A 270 11.92 8.13 11.03
CA GLY A 270 12.80 7.61 12.07
C GLY A 270 13.26 6.16 11.88
N GLY A 271 12.66 5.39 10.97
CA GLY A 271 13.04 3.99 10.71
C GLY A 271 12.61 3.04 11.84
N PRO A 272 12.46 1.74 11.54
CA PRO A 272 11.74 0.84 12.42
C PRO A 272 12.53 0.49 13.69
N LYS A 273 13.88 0.48 13.64
CA LYS A 273 14.73 0.28 14.84
C LYS A 273 14.48 1.34 15.92
N ASN A 274 14.18 2.58 15.51
CA ASN A 274 13.85 3.65 16.43
C ASN A 274 12.40 3.55 16.91
N LEU A 275 11.48 3.17 16.02
CA LEU A 275 10.08 2.97 16.39
C LEU A 275 9.88 1.81 17.36
N ALA A 276 10.71 0.76 17.29
CA ALA A 276 10.65 -0.39 18.19
C ALA A 276 10.87 -0.02 19.67
N LYS A 277 11.45 1.16 19.96
CA LYS A 277 11.67 1.66 21.33
C LYS A 277 10.44 2.36 21.92
N PHE A 278 9.37 2.53 21.15
CA PHE A 278 8.10 3.08 21.59
C PHE A 278 7.08 1.98 21.89
N LYS A 279 6.00 2.33 22.60
CA LYS A 279 4.90 1.41 22.95
C LYS A 279 4.35 0.71 21.70
N ALA A 280 3.96 1.51 20.72
CA ALA A 280 3.52 1.08 19.40
C ALA A 280 3.52 2.27 18.42
N PHE A 281 3.49 1.96 17.12
CA PHE A 281 3.29 2.94 16.05
C PHE A 281 1.81 3.06 15.70
N ILE A 282 1.24 4.25 15.76
CA ILE A 282 -0.14 4.53 15.32
C ILE A 282 -0.09 5.07 13.90
N ASP A 283 -0.82 4.43 12.98
CA ASP A 283 -0.85 4.84 11.58
C ASP A 283 -2.28 4.95 11.06
N PHE A 284 -2.66 6.16 10.65
CA PHE A 284 -3.81 6.39 9.80
C PHE A 284 -3.38 6.25 8.34
N PRO A 285 -4.01 5.34 7.57
CA PRO A 285 -3.62 5.12 6.18
C PRO A 285 -3.79 6.38 5.32
N TYR A 286 -2.75 6.70 4.54
CA TYR A 286 -2.76 7.79 3.56
C TYR A 286 -2.44 7.33 2.12
N GLN A 287 -1.93 6.09 1.97
CA GLN A 287 -1.66 5.37 0.72
C GLN A 287 -2.22 3.94 0.84
N TYR A 288 -2.52 3.27 -0.28
CA TYR A 288 -3.01 1.87 -0.29
C TYR A 288 -1.99 0.87 0.27
N SER A 289 -0.71 1.22 0.17
CA SER A 289 0.43 0.49 0.70
C SER A 289 1.58 1.46 0.94
N VAL A 290 2.41 1.18 1.94
CA VAL A 290 3.54 2.04 2.32
C VAL A 290 4.72 1.17 2.72
N MET A 291 5.93 1.52 2.26
CA MET A 291 7.14 0.75 2.60
C MET A 291 7.34 0.59 4.12
N LYS A 292 7.06 1.65 4.89
CA LYS A 292 7.18 1.64 6.36
C LYS A 292 6.36 0.52 7.02
N PHE A 293 5.23 0.11 6.43
CA PHE A 293 4.37 -0.93 6.99
C PHE A 293 5.10 -2.28 7.06
N TYR A 294 5.78 -2.61 5.96
CA TYR A 294 6.61 -3.81 5.83
C TYR A 294 7.85 -3.77 6.71
N GLU A 295 8.55 -2.64 6.69
CA GLU A 295 9.72 -2.40 7.55
C GLU A 295 9.35 -2.55 9.03
N ASN A 296 8.21 -2.04 9.46
CA ASN A 296 7.76 -2.16 10.84
C ASN A 296 7.49 -3.62 11.26
N ILE A 297 6.81 -4.41 10.43
CA ILE A 297 6.58 -5.85 10.73
C ILE A 297 7.93 -6.58 10.80
N ALA A 298 8.80 -6.34 9.83
CA ALA A 298 10.11 -6.98 9.71
C ALA A 298 11.05 -6.73 10.89
N TYR A 299 10.82 -5.65 11.64
CA TYR A 299 11.60 -5.25 12.81
C TYR A 299 10.81 -5.35 14.13
N GLY A 300 9.61 -5.94 14.09
CA GLY A 300 8.82 -6.19 15.29
C GLY A 300 8.28 -4.91 15.95
N VAL A 301 7.87 -3.93 15.17
CA VAL A 301 7.19 -2.73 15.67
C VAL A 301 5.68 -3.03 15.74
N PRO A 302 5.04 -3.03 16.93
CA PRO A 302 3.59 -3.14 17.01
C PRO A 302 2.93 -1.96 16.29
N GLN A 303 1.99 -2.23 15.39
CA GLN A 303 1.30 -1.22 14.59
C GLN A 303 -0.19 -1.20 14.92
N TYR A 304 -0.72 -0.04 15.26
CA TYR A 304 -2.15 0.19 15.48
C TYR A 304 -2.72 0.97 14.30
N LEU A 305 -3.69 0.37 13.63
CA LEU A 305 -4.39 0.93 12.48
C LEU A 305 -5.89 1.08 12.81
N PRO A 306 -6.57 2.11 12.30
CA PRO A 306 -8.02 2.15 12.39
C PRO A 306 -8.62 0.97 11.62
N THR A 307 -9.79 0.47 12.04
CA THR A 307 -10.59 -0.39 11.16
C THR A 307 -10.98 0.39 9.89
N PRO A 308 -11.33 -0.30 8.78
CA PRO A 308 -11.86 0.36 7.59
C PRO A 308 -13.02 1.31 7.87
N ARG A 309 -13.95 0.91 8.76
CA ARG A 309 -15.11 1.71 9.16
C ARG A 309 -14.68 2.98 9.91
N PHE A 310 -13.82 2.85 10.90
CA PHE A 310 -13.37 3.99 11.69
C PHE A 310 -12.50 4.94 10.86
N TRP A 311 -11.69 4.41 9.95
CA TRP A 311 -10.91 5.24 9.04
C TRP A 311 -11.81 6.08 8.13
N GLU A 312 -12.86 5.51 7.54
CA GLU A 312 -13.85 6.27 6.77
C GLU A 312 -14.49 7.39 7.62
N GLU A 313 -14.85 7.10 8.87
CA GLU A 313 -15.38 8.11 9.80
C GLU A 313 -14.39 9.26 10.05
N VAL A 314 -13.10 8.95 10.24
CA VAL A 314 -12.05 9.97 10.42
C VAL A 314 -11.89 10.84 9.16
N LEU A 315 -12.04 10.26 7.97
CA LEU A 315 -12.00 10.99 6.70
C LEU A 315 -13.24 11.88 6.52
N ASP A 316 -14.43 11.37 6.81
CA ASP A 316 -15.70 12.11 6.69
C ASP A 316 -15.73 13.31 7.65
N ASN A 317 -15.14 13.17 8.83
CA ASN A 317 -14.97 14.25 9.80
C ASN A 317 -13.79 15.20 9.50
N LYS A 318 -13.07 14.99 8.38
CA LYS A 318 -11.93 15.81 7.93
C LYS A 318 -10.78 15.86 8.95
N LEU A 319 -10.68 14.88 9.85
CA LEU A 319 -9.57 14.75 10.80
C LEU A 319 -8.33 14.18 10.11
N HIS A 320 -8.52 13.45 9.01
CA HIS A 320 -7.46 12.95 8.17
C HIS A 320 -7.81 13.12 6.69
N CYS A 321 -6.85 12.79 5.82
CA CYS A 321 -6.97 12.88 4.36
C CYS A 321 -6.47 11.57 3.75
N ALA A 322 -7.06 11.19 2.61
CA ALA A 322 -6.68 10.01 1.87
C ALA A 322 -6.44 10.34 0.39
N TRP A 323 -5.71 11.42 0.12
CA TRP A 323 -5.47 11.90 -1.26
C TRP A 323 -4.86 10.83 -2.17
N TRP A 324 -4.10 9.89 -1.61
CA TRP A 324 -3.50 8.77 -2.34
C TRP A 324 -4.10 7.41 -1.97
N ALA A 325 -5.22 7.38 -1.22
CA ALA A 325 -5.84 6.14 -0.74
C ALA A 325 -7.37 6.23 -0.64
N SER A 326 -8.06 6.70 -1.69
CA SER A 326 -9.50 6.96 -1.57
C SER A 326 -10.31 5.66 -1.41
N PRO A 327 -11.07 5.47 -0.31
CA PRO A 327 -11.98 4.33 -0.19
C PRO A 327 -13.02 4.28 -1.30
N ASN A 328 -13.43 5.44 -1.83
CA ASN A 328 -14.40 5.51 -2.92
C ASN A 328 -13.87 4.92 -4.24
N VAL A 329 -12.58 5.11 -4.52
CA VAL A 329 -11.94 4.46 -5.68
C VAL A 329 -11.98 2.94 -5.50
N LEU A 330 -11.59 2.43 -4.33
CA LEU A 330 -11.61 0.99 -4.06
C LEU A 330 -13.03 0.39 -4.09
N LYS A 331 -14.02 1.09 -3.55
CA LYS A 331 -15.43 0.70 -3.63
C LYS A 331 -15.92 0.61 -5.08
N ASN A 332 -15.45 1.48 -5.97
CA ASN A 332 -15.79 1.43 -7.38
C ASN A 332 -15.13 0.22 -8.08
N LEU A 333 -13.87 -0.08 -7.74
CA LEU A 333 -13.18 -1.28 -8.23
C LEU A 333 -13.93 -2.57 -7.84
N VAL A 334 -14.41 -2.67 -6.59
CA VAL A 334 -15.26 -3.79 -6.15
C VAL A 334 -16.54 -3.90 -6.99
N LYS A 335 -17.24 -2.78 -7.20
CA LYS A 335 -18.48 -2.77 -8.00
C LYS A 335 -18.25 -3.18 -9.46
N GLN A 336 -17.13 -2.79 -10.06
CA GLN A 336 -16.79 -3.16 -11.44
C GLN A 336 -16.42 -4.65 -11.53
N ARG A 337 -15.68 -5.18 -10.54
CA ARG A 337 -15.39 -6.61 -10.42
C ARG A 337 -16.67 -7.43 -10.42
N ASP A 338 -17.66 -7.04 -9.62
CA ASP A 338 -18.90 -7.79 -9.47
C ASP A 338 -19.78 -7.76 -10.74
N LYS A 339 -19.66 -6.70 -11.56
CA LYS A 339 -20.34 -6.60 -12.87
C LYS A 339 -19.71 -7.47 -13.94
N ASN A 340 -18.38 -7.57 -13.95
CA ASN A 340 -17.62 -8.23 -15.00
C ASN A 340 -17.33 -9.70 -14.68
N ARG A 341 -18.30 -10.47 -14.14
CA ARG A 341 -18.15 -11.88 -13.69
C ARG A 341 -17.47 -12.80 -14.73
N VAL A 342 -16.15 -12.71 -14.82
CA VAL A 342 -15.26 -13.66 -15.44
C VAL A 342 -14.66 -14.45 -14.28
N SER A 343 -14.84 -15.75 -14.37
CA SER A 343 -14.76 -16.77 -13.33
C SER A 343 -13.36 -17.08 -12.82
N ASN A 344 -12.54 -16.06 -12.54
CA ASN A 344 -11.31 -16.26 -11.80
C ASN A 344 -11.22 -15.29 -10.62
N PRO A 345 -11.92 -15.59 -9.51
CA PRO A 345 -11.64 -14.92 -8.25
C PRO A 345 -10.23 -15.36 -7.87
N ASN A 346 -9.23 -14.52 -8.13
CA ASN A 346 -8.12 -14.48 -7.19
C ASN A 346 -8.80 -14.26 -5.85
N ASN A 347 -8.77 -15.28 -4.99
CA ASN A 347 -9.43 -15.31 -3.69
C ASN A 347 -8.90 -14.15 -2.86
N LEU A 348 -9.48 -12.97 -3.06
CA LEU A 348 -9.22 -11.78 -2.26
C LEU A 348 -9.75 -12.14 -0.88
N GLN A 349 -8.83 -12.59 -0.05
CA GLN A 349 -9.14 -12.88 1.34
C GLN A 349 -9.41 -11.54 2.01
N ILE A 350 -10.51 -11.51 2.77
CA ILE A 350 -10.96 -10.34 3.51
C ILE A 350 -10.93 -10.73 4.99
N ILE A 351 -10.45 -9.82 5.84
CA ILE A 351 -10.53 -9.98 7.30
C ILE A 351 -12.01 -10.03 7.70
N LYS A 352 -12.38 -10.92 8.61
CA LYS A 352 -13.78 -11.08 9.03
C LYS A 352 -14.36 -9.74 9.48
N ASN A 353 -15.56 -9.41 8.99
CA ASN A 353 -16.30 -8.16 9.24
C ASN A 353 -15.71 -6.88 8.60
N PHE A 354 -14.63 -6.97 7.82
CA PHE A 354 -14.16 -5.83 7.04
C PHE A 354 -14.90 -5.75 5.69
N PRO A 355 -15.08 -4.55 5.12
CA PRO A 355 -15.71 -4.39 3.82
C PRO A 355 -14.81 -4.94 2.70
N ASP A 356 -15.39 -5.47 1.63
CA ASP A 356 -14.68 -6.04 0.47
C ASP A 356 -13.55 -5.17 -0.09
N TRP A 357 -13.76 -3.84 -0.12
CA TRP A 357 -12.78 -2.92 -0.67
C TRP A 357 -11.46 -2.92 0.12
N SER A 358 -11.48 -3.33 1.39
CA SER A 358 -10.29 -3.39 2.25
C SER A 358 -9.25 -4.39 1.74
N ALA A 359 -9.66 -5.45 1.01
CA ALA A 359 -8.75 -6.45 0.47
C ALA A 359 -7.76 -5.91 -0.58
N TYR A 360 -7.94 -4.67 -1.06
CA TYR A 360 -7.02 -3.98 -1.94
C TYR A 360 -5.89 -3.25 -1.19
N MET A 361 -6.03 -3.02 0.12
CA MET A 361 -5.01 -2.34 0.93
C MET A 361 -4.20 -3.37 1.70
N ASP A 362 -2.87 -3.32 1.62
CA ASP A 362 -2.01 -4.26 2.34
C ASP A 362 -2.15 -4.14 3.86
N LEU A 363 -2.53 -2.96 4.35
CA LEU A 363 -2.82 -2.69 5.75
C LEU A 363 -3.99 -3.53 6.32
N TYR A 364 -4.84 -4.08 5.44
CA TYR A 364 -5.98 -4.93 5.76
C TYR A 364 -5.89 -6.31 5.08
N ASP A 365 -4.71 -6.71 4.59
CA ASP A 365 -4.51 -8.04 4.01
C ASP A 365 -4.45 -9.09 5.14
N PRO A 366 -5.25 -10.17 5.08
CA PRO A 366 -5.22 -11.24 6.07
C PRO A 366 -3.84 -11.87 6.32
N LEU A 367 -2.92 -11.80 5.35
CA LEU A 367 -1.53 -12.23 5.53
C LEU A 367 -0.84 -11.48 6.68
N PHE A 368 -1.16 -10.19 6.87
CA PHE A 368 -0.53 -9.33 7.86
C PHE A 368 -1.36 -9.13 9.13
N GLU A 369 -2.62 -9.59 9.16
CA GLU A 369 -3.50 -9.52 10.32
C GLU A 369 -2.85 -10.01 11.64
N PRO A 370 -2.03 -11.09 11.66
CA PRO A 370 -1.36 -11.52 12.89
C PRO A 370 -0.31 -10.55 13.43
N TYR A 371 0.11 -9.54 12.67
CA TYR A 371 1.19 -8.60 13.01
C TYR A 371 0.73 -7.15 13.15
N VAL A 372 -0.58 -6.93 13.12
CA VAL A 372 -1.20 -5.60 13.11
C VAL A 372 -2.37 -5.57 14.08
N TYR A 373 -2.56 -4.46 14.78
CA TYR A 373 -3.67 -4.23 15.69
C TYR A 373 -4.67 -3.27 15.05
N TYR A 374 -5.96 -3.58 15.16
CA TYR A 374 -7.03 -2.72 14.67
C TYR A 374 -7.77 -2.08 15.84
N PHE A 375 -8.13 -0.80 15.71
CA PHE A 375 -8.98 -0.08 16.65
C PHE A 375 -10.15 0.59 15.93
N ASP A 376 -11.33 0.56 16.54
CA ASP A 376 -12.60 0.99 15.94
C ASP A 376 -13.10 2.32 16.51
N SER A 377 -12.38 2.90 17.48
CA SER A 377 -12.67 4.21 18.07
C SER A 377 -11.44 4.85 18.76
N ILE A 378 -11.54 6.13 19.10
CA ILE A 378 -10.53 6.83 19.94
C ILE A 378 -10.52 6.27 21.37
N ASP A 379 -11.68 5.90 21.91
CA ASP A 379 -11.79 5.38 23.28
C ASP A 379 -11.03 4.05 23.44
N GLU A 380 -11.04 3.20 22.41
CA GLU A 380 -10.21 1.99 22.37
C GLU A 380 -8.71 2.30 22.44
N LEU A 381 -8.23 3.31 21.71
CA LEU A 381 -6.84 3.76 21.81
C LEU A 381 -6.50 4.29 23.21
N LEU A 382 -7.43 5.05 23.83
CA LEU A 382 -7.25 5.58 25.17
C LEU A 382 -7.19 4.48 26.24
N ALA A 383 -7.95 3.39 26.05
CA ALA A 383 -7.89 2.23 26.94
C ALA A 383 -6.51 1.54 26.97
N LEU A 384 -5.66 1.75 25.95
CA LEU A 384 -4.29 1.20 25.88
C LEU A 384 -3.26 2.05 26.63
N VAL A 385 -3.60 3.28 27.02
CA VAL A 385 -2.64 4.23 27.64
C VAL A 385 -2.05 3.66 28.93
N ASN A 386 -2.90 3.07 29.78
CA ASN A 386 -2.51 2.53 31.07
C ASN A 386 -2.02 1.07 31.01
N GLN A 387 -2.03 0.47 29.82
CA GLN A 387 -1.53 -0.89 29.62
C GLN A 387 -0.01 -0.89 29.45
N THR A 388 0.61 -1.93 29.96
CA THR A 388 2.04 -2.22 29.77
C THR A 388 2.34 -2.58 28.30
N PRO A 389 3.59 -2.45 27.85
CA PRO A 389 3.97 -2.83 26.48
C PRO A 389 3.58 -4.27 26.11
N ASP A 390 3.71 -5.22 27.04
CA ASP A 390 3.38 -6.63 26.81
C ASP A 390 1.87 -6.88 26.71
N GLN A 391 1.06 -6.10 27.44
CA GLN A 391 -0.41 -6.15 27.33
C GLN A 391 -0.90 -5.57 25.99
N VAL A 392 -0.23 -4.52 25.52
CA VAL A 392 -0.51 -3.89 24.23
C VAL A 392 -0.07 -4.82 23.09
N ASP A 393 1.11 -5.44 23.19
CA ASP A 393 1.64 -6.36 22.17
C ASP A 393 1.20 -7.82 22.38
N TRP A 394 -0.09 -8.07 22.59
CA TRP A 394 -0.60 -9.42 22.88
C TRP A 394 -0.45 -10.44 21.73
N LYS A 395 -0.24 -9.98 20.48
CA LYS A 395 0.11 -10.84 19.33
C LYS A 395 1.62 -11.17 19.28
N ASN A 396 2.42 -10.63 20.21
CA ASN A 396 3.87 -10.74 20.27
C ASN A 396 4.54 -10.33 18.95
N VAL A 397 4.11 -9.20 18.35
CA VAL A 397 4.62 -8.71 17.07
C VAL A 397 6.12 -8.44 17.14
N ARG A 398 6.62 -7.99 18.30
CA ARG A 398 8.05 -7.77 18.55
C ARG A 398 8.91 -9.00 18.27
N THR A 399 8.38 -10.18 18.51
CA THR A 399 9.08 -11.46 18.31
C THR A 399 8.65 -12.12 17.00
N ASN A 400 7.33 -12.20 16.75
CA ASN A 400 6.77 -12.96 15.65
C ASN A 400 6.91 -12.26 14.29
N GLY A 401 6.88 -10.92 14.27
CA GLY A 401 7.01 -10.12 13.03
C GLY A 401 8.33 -10.39 12.31
N PRO A 402 9.50 -10.25 12.96
CA PRO A 402 10.79 -10.55 12.35
C PRO A 402 10.93 -11.99 11.84
N LEU A 403 10.45 -12.97 12.61
CA LEU A 403 10.49 -14.40 12.24
C LEU A 403 9.64 -14.70 11.00
N PHE A 404 8.45 -14.10 10.93
CA PHE A 404 7.61 -14.18 9.74
C PHE A 404 8.30 -13.54 8.54
N TYR A 405 8.88 -12.36 8.72
CA TYR A 405 9.43 -11.59 7.61
C TYR A 405 10.72 -12.18 7.05
N GLU A 406 11.53 -12.83 7.88
CA GLU A 406 12.69 -13.61 7.42
C GLU A 406 12.28 -14.65 6.36
N LYS A 407 11.23 -15.41 6.66
CA LYS A 407 10.65 -16.38 5.73
C LYS A 407 9.98 -15.73 4.53
N TYR A 408 9.24 -14.65 4.76
CA TYR A 408 8.52 -13.95 3.69
C TYR A 408 9.47 -13.31 2.66
N ARG A 409 10.65 -12.85 3.09
CA ARG A 409 11.70 -12.35 2.20
C ARG A 409 12.17 -13.40 1.18
N GLU A 410 12.29 -14.66 1.58
CA GLU A 410 12.68 -15.72 0.65
C GLU A 410 11.67 -15.86 -0.50
N MET A 411 10.37 -15.74 -0.19
CA MET A 411 9.31 -15.75 -1.21
C MET A 411 9.43 -14.55 -2.13
N ILE A 412 9.62 -13.35 -1.58
CA ILE A 412 9.80 -12.12 -2.36
C ILE A 412 11.03 -12.22 -3.27
N LEU A 413 12.14 -12.77 -2.78
CA LEU A 413 13.37 -12.94 -3.55
C LEU A 413 13.20 -13.94 -4.68
N LYS A 414 12.45 -15.03 -4.48
CA LYS A 414 12.11 -15.99 -5.55
C LYS A 414 11.29 -15.34 -6.67
N GLU A 415 10.33 -14.48 -6.33
CA GLU A 415 9.58 -13.74 -7.35
C GLU A 415 10.48 -12.78 -8.13
N TRP A 416 11.39 -12.07 -7.45
CA TRP A 416 12.39 -11.24 -8.14
C TRP A 416 13.37 -12.06 -8.98
N GLU A 417 13.81 -13.22 -8.51
CA GLU A 417 14.68 -14.13 -9.24
C GLU A 417 14.04 -14.54 -10.57
N LYS A 418 12.78 -14.99 -10.51
CA LYS A 418 12.00 -15.31 -11.70
C LYS A 418 11.90 -14.13 -12.66
N LEU A 419 11.55 -12.94 -12.14
CA LEU A 419 11.41 -11.74 -12.96
C LEU A 419 12.73 -11.35 -13.63
N ILE A 420 13.87 -11.47 -12.94
CA ILE A 420 15.17 -11.00 -13.45
C ILE A 420 15.85 -12.03 -14.39
N PHE A 421 15.65 -13.33 -14.16
CA PHE A 421 16.42 -14.37 -14.86
C PHE A 421 15.61 -15.26 -15.80
N GLU A 422 14.28 -15.33 -15.64
CA GLU A 422 13.40 -16.18 -16.48
C GLU A 422 12.52 -15.39 -17.45
N GLY A 423 12.60 -14.05 -17.40
CA GLY A 423 11.65 -13.12 -18.01
C GLY A 423 11.86 -12.78 -19.48
#